data_AF-A0A537XZD9-F1
#
_entry.id   AF-A0A537XZD9-F1
#
_cell.length_a   1.000
_cell.length_b   1.000
_cell.length_c   1.000
_cell.angle_alpha   90.00
_cell.angle_beta   90.00
_cell.angle_gamma   90.00
#
_symmetry.space_group_name_H-M   'P 1'
#
loop_
_entity.id
_entity.type
_entity.pdbx_description
1 polymer ?
#
loop_
_entity_poly.entity_id
_entity_poly.type
_entity_poly.pdbx_seq_one_letter_code
_entity_poly.pdbx_strand_id
1 'polypeptide(L)'
;MWTGRSGWPSLRSAGSPPSWSGTRSTRTCSGGSSDRLPTLPTGCGGAGSIDAMEEQPADSPLRLDAPREEALARAAKLIEQAWRSFDRFRPEEPPLDERVRALLRSDLPEEPSPVFEVLDDVARILDESIAQPRPRYFAFIGSSGLEIGAVGDALASCYDINLAVHAGAATEIENQAVRWVAEFVGYPATAGGAFTSGGTISNMTALSAARERALPGSRTDGMAGRQGAVYCSREVHYSITRAVELLGIGSRNIRALPIDDERKLRPDAVAEAIDRDRDEGVTPVAVVATGGTTLTGAVDPTDALADVCEERGVWLHLDGAYGLPAAATSSAGPLFAGLERADSCSVDAHKWLYLPKACGVVLV
;
A
#
# COMPACT_ATOMS: atom_id res chain seq x y z
N MET A 1 12.27 -15.73 -19.49
CA MET A 1 11.99 -17.13 -19.89
C MET A 1 10.99 -17.69 -18.90
N TRP A 2 9.72 -17.33 -19.09
CA TRP A 2 8.59 -17.83 -18.29
C TRP A 2 7.92 -18.90 -19.15
N THR A 3 8.07 -20.17 -18.76
CA THR A 3 7.31 -21.27 -19.35
C THR A 3 6.71 -22.11 -18.24
N GLY A 4 5.37 -22.11 -18.19
CA GLY A 4 4.57 -23.26 -17.86
C GLY A 4 4.53 -23.72 -16.40
N ARG A 5 3.52 -23.24 -15.67
CA ARG A 5 2.72 -24.14 -14.82
C ARG A 5 1.24 -23.91 -15.10
N SER A 6 0.73 -24.72 -16.01
CA SER A 6 -0.69 -25.04 -16.15
C SER A 6 -1.11 -25.94 -14.99
N GLY A 7 -2.12 -25.53 -14.21
CA GLY A 7 -2.74 -26.41 -13.22
C GLY A 7 -3.42 -25.65 -12.08
N TRP A 8 -4.56 -25.00 -12.35
CA TRP A 8 -5.49 -24.58 -11.30
C TRP A 8 -6.20 -25.84 -10.76
N PRO A 9 -6.18 -26.13 -9.45
CA PRO A 9 -7.02 -27.19 -8.90
C PRO A 9 -8.48 -26.74 -8.92
N SER A 10 -9.35 -27.60 -9.43
CA SER A 10 -10.81 -27.45 -9.43
C SER A 10 -11.35 -27.22 -8.02
N LEU A 11 -12.09 -26.11 -7.83
CA LEU A 11 -12.96 -25.88 -6.67
C LEU A 11 -13.95 -27.04 -6.54
N ARG A 12 -13.78 -27.88 -5.51
CA ARG A 12 -14.81 -28.82 -5.07
C ARG A 12 -15.73 -28.12 -4.06
N SER A 13 -17.03 -28.30 -4.29
CA SER A 13 -18.18 -27.87 -3.51
C SER A 13 -17.96 -27.73 -2.00
N ALA A 14 -18.05 -26.49 -1.49
CA ALA A 14 -18.31 -26.23 -0.08
C ALA A 14 -19.83 -26.19 0.15
N GLY A 15 -20.30 -26.97 1.12
CA GLY A 15 -21.71 -27.12 1.48
C GLY A 15 -22.34 -25.85 2.05
N SER A 16 -23.67 -25.83 2.03
CA SER A 16 -24.53 -24.74 2.49
C SER A 16 -24.20 -24.27 3.92
N PRO A 17 -24.24 -22.96 4.20
CA PRO A 17 -24.05 -22.44 5.55
C PRO A 17 -25.29 -22.71 6.44
N PRO A 18 -25.13 -22.86 7.77
CA PRO A 18 -26.24 -23.08 8.69
C PRO A 18 -27.07 -21.80 8.90
N SER A 19 -28.39 -21.97 8.95
CA SER A 19 -29.38 -20.95 9.25
C SER A 19 -29.25 -20.43 10.68
N TRP A 20 -29.00 -19.13 10.84
CA TRP A 20 -29.11 -18.45 12.13
C TRP A 20 -30.53 -17.94 12.36
N SER A 21 -31.25 -18.57 13.28
CA SER A 21 -32.53 -18.09 13.83
C SER A 21 -32.26 -17.14 14.99
N GLY A 22 -32.32 -15.83 14.73
CA GLY A 22 -32.24 -14.78 15.74
C GLY A 22 -33.61 -14.14 16.00
N THR A 23 -34.20 -14.46 17.14
CA THR A 23 -35.41 -13.84 17.70
C THR A 23 -35.18 -12.34 17.97
N ARG A 24 -35.89 -11.47 17.24
CA ARG A 24 -35.95 -10.03 17.56
C ARG A 24 -36.97 -9.79 18.67
N SER A 25 -36.46 -9.35 19.82
CA SER A 25 -37.24 -8.70 20.88
C SER A 25 -37.73 -7.34 20.37
N THR A 26 -39.04 -7.20 20.20
CA THR A 26 -39.72 -5.93 19.91
C THR A 26 -39.98 -5.17 21.22
N ARG A 27 -39.35 -4.01 21.39
CA ARG A 27 -39.77 -3.01 22.37
C ARG A 27 -40.75 -2.05 21.68
N THR A 28 -41.96 -1.99 22.21
CA THR A 28 -43.07 -1.15 21.78
C THR A 28 -42.84 0.31 22.18
N CYS A 29 -42.97 1.24 21.23
CA CYS A 29 -43.30 2.64 21.51
C CYS A 29 -44.57 2.99 20.73
N SER A 30 -45.61 3.35 21.48
CA SER A 30 -46.93 3.78 21.02
C SER A 30 -46.94 5.28 20.71
N GLY A 31 -47.59 5.67 19.61
CA GLY A 31 -48.15 7.02 19.47
C GLY A 31 -48.22 7.55 18.03
N GLY A 32 -49.45 7.77 17.55
CA GLY A 32 -49.77 9.00 16.80
C GLY A 32 -49.89 8.94 15.28
N SER A 33 -51.15 8.89 14.83
CA SER A 33 -51.75 9.52 13.64
C SER A 33 -51.25 9.21 12.22
N SER A 34 -52.19 8.62 11.48
CA SER A 34 -52.49 8.71 10.04
C SER A 34 -51.80 9.82 9.24
N ASP A 35 -51.18 9.43 8.12
CA ASP A 35 -51.52 10.05 6.82
C ASP A 35 -51.09 9.17 5.62
N ARG A 36 -51.78 9.43 4.51
CA ARG A 36 -52.02 8.56 3.35
C ARG A 36 -50.79 8.38 2.44
N LEU A 37 -50.56 7.15 1.96
CA LEU A 37 -49.70 6.88 0.80
C LEU A 37 -50.50 7.07 -0.51
N PRO A 38 -49.98 7.76 -1.53
CA PRO A 38 -50.57 7.74 -2.86
C PRO A 38 -50.03 6.58 -3.70
N THR A 39 -50.95 6.00 -4.47
CA THR A 39 -50.78 4.92 -5.44
C THR A 39 -49.95 5.33 -6.65
N LEU A 40 -49.04 4.45 -7.08
CA LEU A 40 -48.29 4.54 -8.35
C LEU A 40 -49.21 4.23 -9.55
N PRO A 41 -49.17 5.02 -10.66
CA PRO A 41 -49.79 4.60 -11.90
C PRO A 41 -48.80 3.82 -12.77
N THR A 42 -49.30 2.73 -13.33
CA THR A 42 -48.72 1.94 -14.41
C THR A 42 -48.85 2.68 -15.74
N GLY A 43 -47.79 2.69 -16.54
CA GLY A 43 -47.83 3.20 -17.92
C GLY A 43 -46.54 2.92 -18.69
N CYS A 44 -46.59 1.91 -19.57
CA CYS A 44 -45.60 1.71 -20.64
C CYS A 44 -45.88 2.65 -21.81
N GLY A 45 -44.83 3.21 -22.42
CA GLY A 45 -44.88 3.71 -23.80
C GLY A 45 -43.94 4.88 -24.07
N GLY A 46 -42.99 4.69 -25.00
CA GLY A 46 -42.28 5.79 -25.67
C GLY A 46 -40.79 5.57 -25.84
N ALA A 47 -40.39 4.95 -26.96
CA ALA A 47 -39.03 5.06 -27.47
C ALA A 47 -38.82 6.52 -27.93
N GLY A 48 -38.09 7.29 -27.11
CA GLY A 48 -37.62 8.63 -27.43
C GLY A 48 -36.12 8.59 -27.71
N SER A 49 -35.75 9.07 -28.88
CA SER A 49 -34.38 9.33 -29.33
C SER A 49 -33.57 10.09 -28.28
N ILE A 50 -32.44 9.51 -27.86
CA ILE A 50 -31.37 10.18 -27.11
C ILE A 50 -30.57 11.03 -28.12
N ASP A 51 -31.21 12.01 -28.72
CA ASP A 51 -30.55 13.06 -29.52
C ASP A 51 -30.98 14.41 -28.95
N ALA A 52 -30.26 14.80 -27.90
CA ALA A 52 -30.13 16.18 -27.44
C ALA A 52 -28.83 16.25 -26.64
N MET A 53 -27.71 16.48 -27.33
CA MET A 53 -26.54 17.09 -26.71
C MET A 53 -26.97 18.51 -26.32
N GLU A 54 -27.42 18.68 -25.08
CA GLU A 54 -27.62 20.01 -24.48
C GLU A 54 -26.30 20.79 -24.56
N GLU A 55 -26.34 21.94 -25.24
CA GLU A 55 -25.28 22.96 -25.21
C GLU A 55 -24.93 23.25 -23.75
N GLN A 56 -23.69 22.94 -23.38
CA GLN A 56 -23.22 23.10 -22.01
C GLN A 56 -22.90 24.57 -21.72
N PRO A 57 -23.31 25.12 -20.57
CA PRO A 57 -23.03 26.51 -20.22
C PRO A 57 -21.51 26.76 -20.14
N ALA A 58 -21.06 27.75 -20.90
CA ALA A 58 -19.65 28.07 -21.14
C ALA A 58 -18.87 28.58 -19.91
N ASP A 59 -19.55 28.92 -18.80
CA ASP A 59 -18.98 29.73 -17.72
C ASP A 59 -18.73 28.97 -16.39
N SER A 60 -18.44 27.67 -16.44
CA SER A 60 -18.05 26.96 -15.21
C SER A 60 -16.54 27.03 -14.99
N PRO A 61 -16.04 27.75 -13.95
CA PRO A 61 -14.60 27.95 -13.72
C PRO A 61 -13.84 26.66 -13.35
N LEU A 62 -14.56 25.55 -13.15
CA LEU A 62 -14.00 24.24 -12.80
C LEU A 62 -13.97 23.27 -13.99
N ARG A 63 -14.15 23.76 -15.22
CA ARG A 63 -14.09 22.96 -16.44
C ARG A 63 -12.82 23.27 -17.23
N LEU A 64 -12.44 22.32 -18.07
CA LEU A 64 -11.40 22.54 -19.07
C LEU A 64 -11.87 23.62 -20.06
N ASP A 65 -10.94 24.44 -20.52
CA ASP A 65 -11.13 25.44 -21.57
C ASP A 65 -11.16 24.83 -22.99
N ALA A 66 -11.19 23.50 -23.08
CA ALA A 66 -11.30 22.73 -24.31
C ALA A 66 -12.26 21.52 -24.13
N PRO A 67 -12.80 20.94 -25.21
CA PRO A 67 -13.58 19.71 -25.15
C PRO A 67 -12.82 18.59 -24.44
N ARG A 68 -13.52 17.82 -23.59
CA ARG A 68 -12.91 16.78 -22.76
C ARG A 68 -12.25 15.70 -23.59
N GLU A 69 -12.87 15.35 -24.71
CA GLU A 69 -12.39 14.35 -25.66
C GLU A 69 -11.04 14.76 -26.26
N GLU A 70 -10.87 16.05 -26.59
CA GLU A 70 -9.63 16.57 -27.14
C GLU A 70 -8.52 16.63 -26.07
N ALA A 71 -8.84 17.06 -24.85
CA ALA A 71 -7.90 17.04 -23.72
C ALA A 71 -7.43 15.62 -23.39
N LEU A 72 -8.34 14.65 -23.37
CA LEU A 72 -8.02 13.24 -23.16
C LEU A 72 -7.17 12.68 -24.31
N ALA A 73 -7.49 13.00 -25.56
CA ALA A 73 -6.69 12.60 -26.71
C ALA A 73 -5.27 13.19 -26.67
N ARG A 74 -5.13 14.46 -26.22
CA ARG A 74 -3.81 15.08 -26.01
C ARG A 74 -3.02 14.36 -24.92
N ALA A 75 -3.62 14.12 -23.76
CA ALA A 75 -2.99 13.41 -22.65
C ALA A 75 -2.55 11.99 -23.07
N ALA A 76 -3.41 11.25 -23.76
CA ALA A 76 -3.10 9.91 -24.25
C ALA A 76 -1.89 9.92 -25.20
N LYS A 77 -1.81 10.91 -26.10
CA LYS A 77 -0.66 11.07 -27.00
C LYS A 77 0.65 11.35 -26.25
N LEU A 78 0.60 12.18 -25.20
CA LEU A 78 1.78 12.47 -24.36
C LEU A 78 2.24 11.23 -23.60
N ILE A 79 1.30 10.44 -23.06
CA ILE A 79 1.60 9.16 -22.39
C ILE A 79 2.23 8.18 -23.37
N GLU A 80 1.68 8.03 -24.58
CA GLU A 80 2.24 7.18 -25.63
C GLU A 80 3.68 7.58 -25.98
N GLN A 81 3.94 8.88 -26.11
CA GLN A 81 5.29 9.40 -26.36
C GLN A 81 6.26 9.08 -25.22
N ALA A 82 5.81 9.25 -23.97
CA ALA A 82 6.61 8.91 -22.79
C ALA A 82 6.97 7.42 -22.79
N TRP A 83 6.00 6.52 -22.95
CA TRP A 83 6.24 5.07 -22.98
C TRP A 83 7.18 4.63 -24.10
N ARG A 84 6.97 5.11 -25.33
CA ARG A 84 7.91 4.86 -26.45
C ARG A 84 9.33 5.33 -26.14
N SER A 85 9.46 6.40 -25.37
CA SER A 85 10.78 6.91 -24.97
C SER A 85 11.43 6.01 -23.92
N PHE A 86 10.64 5.35 -23.05
CA PHE A 86 11.15 4.50 -21.98
C PHE A 86 11.76 3.19 -22.49
N ASP A 87 11.49 2.77 -23.72
CA ASP A 87 12.15 1.61 -24.34
C ASP A 87 13.67 1.77 -24.55
N ARG A 88 14.20 2.99 -24.34
CA ARG A 88 15.61 3.32 -24.53
C ARG A 88 16.20 3.96 -23.28
N PHE A 89 17.42 3.55 -22.93
CA PHE A 89 18.18 4.23 -21.89
C PHE A 89 18.59 5.63 -22.35
N ARG A 90 18.72 6.55 -21.40
CA ARG A 90 19.34 7.86 -21.61
C ARG A 90 20.78 7.83 -21.08
N PRO A 91 21.78 8.28 -21.85
CA PRO A 91 23.15 8.38 -21.34
C PRO A 91 23.28 9.40 -20.19
N GLU A 92 22.51 10.49 -20.27
CA GLU A 92 22.49 11.60 -19.31
C GLU A 92 21.05 12.09 -19.14
N GLU A 93 20.74 12.62 -17.96
CA GLU A 93 19.46 13.28 -17.73
C GLU A 93 19.45 14.66 -18.41
N PRO A 94 18.35 15.06 -19.06
CA PRO A 94 18.26 16.34 -19.72
C PRO A 94 18.36 17.50 -18.70
N PRO A 95 18.96 18.64 -19.07
CA PRO A 95 18.90 19.83 -18.24
C PRO A 95 17.47 20.37 -18.20
N LEU A 96 17.10 21.04 -17.11
CA LEU A 96 15.84 21.79 -17.07
C LEU A 96 15.86 22.94 -18.09
N ASP A 97 14.86 22.98 -18.96
CA ASP A 97 14.72 24.05 -19.95
C ASP A 97 14.35 25.41 -19.31
N GLU A 98 14.55 26.50 -20.04
CA GLU A 98 14.30 27.86 -19.50
C GLU A 98 12.82 28.16 -19.27
N ARG A 99 11.90 27.59 -20.06
CA ARG A 99 10.45 27.69 -19.81
C ARG A 99 10.08 26.99 -18.52
N VAL A 100 10.56 25.76 -18.27
CA VAL A 100 10.34 25.05 -17.00
C VAL A 100 10.92 25.84 -15.83
N ARG A 101 12.12 26.41 -15.97
CA ARG A 101 12.70 27.27 -14.92
C ARG A 101 11.87 28.52 -14.67
N ALA A 102 11.35 29.16 -15.71
CA ALA A 102 10.51 30.34 -15.58
C ALA A 102 9.18 30.00 -14.89
N LEU A 103 8.53 28.90 -15.28
CA LEU A 103 7.29 28.40 -14.66
C LEU A 103 7.49 28.08 -13.17
N LEU A 104 8.59 27.40 -12.81
CA LEU A 104 8.87 27.06 -11.41
C LEU A 104 9.31 28.27 -10.54
N ARG A 105 9.52 29.44 -11.16
CA ARG A 105 9.85 30.70 -10.48
C ARG A 105 8.69 31.69 -10.47
N SER A 106 7.59 31.42 -11.17
CA SER A 106 6.45 32.33 -11.19
C SER A 106 5.71 32.31 -9.84
N ASP A 107 5.00 33.40 -9.55
CA ASP A 107 4.06 33.44 -8.44
C ASP A 107 2.87 32.51 -8.68
N LEU A 108 2.06 32.30 -7.63
CA LEU A 108 0.80 31.55 -7.73
C LEU A 108 -0.10 32.18 -8.81
N PRO A 109 -0.50 31.46 -9.87
CA PRO A 109 -1.35 32.03 -10.92
C PRO A 109 -2.72 32.47 -10.36
N GLU A 110 -3.13 33.71 -10.68
CA GLU A 110 -4.46 34.24 -10.34
C GLU A 110 -5.51 33.95 -11.42
N GLU A 111 -5.05 33.62 -12.63
CA GLU A 111 -5.89 33.36 -13.81
C GLU A 111 -5.67 31.92 -14.33
N PRO A 112 -6.68 31.31 -14.97
CA PRO A 112 -6.55 29.97 -15.53
C PRO A 112 -5.52 29.92 -16.67
N SER A 113 -4.88 28.75 -16.83
CA SER A 113 -3.97 28.47 -17.94
C SER A 113 -4.62 27.51 -18.94
N PRO A 114 -4.35 27.64 -20.25
CA PRO A 114 -4.93 26.76 -21.25
C PRO A 114 -4.54 25.29 -21.04
N VAL A 115 -5.51 24.36 -21.06
CA VAL A 115 -5.29 22.95 -20.70
C VAL A 115 -4.20 22.29 -21.54
N PHE A 116 -4.13 22.58 -22.83
CA PHE A 116 -3.13 21.98 -23.71
C PHE A 116 -1.71 22.46 -23.41
N GLU A 117 -1.54 23.73 -23.03
CA GLU A 117 -0.24 24.26 -22.61
C GLU A 117 0.21 23.61 -21.30
N VAL A 118 -0.72 23.49 -20.33
CA VAL A 118 -0.43 22.83 -19.05
C VAL A 118 -0.04 21.36 -19.25
N LEU A 119 -0.76 20.61 -20.10
CA LEU A 119 -0.42 19.22 -20.40
C LEU A 119 0.96 19.09 -21.04
N ASP A 120 1.32 19.99 -21.95
CA ASP A 120 2.62 19.99 -22.61
C ASP A 120 3.76 20.36 -21.66
N ASP A 121 3.51 21.29 -20.74
CA ASP A 121 4.46 21.68 -19.70
C ASP A 121 4.66 20.56 -18.68
N VAL A 122 3.59 19.88 -18.25
CA VAL A 122 3.68 18.70 -17.37
C VAL A 122 4.50 17.60 -18.03
N ALA A 123 4.22 17.28 -19.29
CA ALA A 123 4.99 16.25 -20.01
C ALA A 123 6.48 16.61 -20.10
N ARG A 124 6.81 17.89 -20.32
CA ARG A 124 8.19 18.37 -20.35
C ARG A 124 8.86 18.26 -18.97
N ILE A 125 8.22 18.74 -17.91
CA ILE A 125 8.73 18.68 -16.53
C ILE A 125 9.01 17.23 -16.12
N LEU A 126 8.08 16.32 -16.43
CA LEU A 126 8.23 14.90 -16.11
C LEU A 126 9.35 14.24 -16.93
N ASP A 127 9.47 14.58 -18.22
CA ASP A 127 10.56 14.07 -19.05
C ASP A 127 11.93 14.65 -18.68
N GLU A 128 11.97 15.83 -18.05
CA GLU A 128 13.18 16.45 -17.50
C GLU A 128 13.51 15.99 -16.06
N SER A 129 12.73 15.06 -15.53
CA SER A 129 12.95 14.43 -14.24
C SER A 129 13.63 13.06 -14.38
N ILE A 130 14.19 12.56 -13.28
CA ILE A 130 14.73 11.20 -13.23
C ILE A 130 13.62 10.18 -13.50
N ALA A 131 13.73 9.46 -14.62
CA ALA A 131 12.74 8.48 -15.05
C ALA A 131 13.21 7.04 -14.77
N GLN A 132 12.85 6.53 -13.59
CA GLN A 132 13.10 5.13 -13.19
C GLN A 132 12.64 4.06 -14.19
N PRO A 133 11.57 4.25 -14.99
CA PRO A 133 11.13 3.26 -15.98
C PRO A 133 12.14 2.99 -17.10
N ARG A 134 13.12 3.86 -17.32
CA ARG A 134 14.10 3.72 -18.40
C ARG A 134 15.11 2.59 -18.09
N PRO A 135 15.54 1.81 -19.11
CA PRO A 135 16.61 0.83 -18.96
C PRO A 135 17.88 1.46 -18.39
N ARG A 136 18.67 0.65 -17.68
CA ARG A 136 19.94 1.04 -17.05
C ARG A 136 19.82 2.02 -15.88
N TYR A 137 18.61 2.21 -15.34
CA TYR A 137 18.43 2.80 -14.02
C TYR A 137 18.64 1.73 -12.93
N PHE A 138 19.80 1.75 -12.27
CA PHE A 138 20.19 0.76 -11.24
C PHE A 138 20.27 1.35 -9.82
N ALA A 139 19.85 2.59 -9.64
CA ALA A 139 19.92 3.27 -8.36
C ALA A 139 18.68 2.95 -7.49
N PHE A 140 18.92 2.73 -6.20
CA PHE A 140 17.88 2.47 -5.20
C PHE A 140 16.97 1.28 -5.52
N ILE A 141 15.93 1.11 -4.70
CA ILE A 141 14.87 0.15 -4.94
C ILE A 141 13.70 0.90 -5.54
N GLY A 142 13.49 0.69 -6.83
CA GLY A 142 12.42 1.31 -7.59
C GLY A 142 11.69 0.28 -8.44
N SER A 143 10.72 0.78 -9.20
CA SER A 143 10.00 0.00 -10.19
C SER A 143 9.89 0.80 -11.47
N SER A 144 9.68 0.11 -12.59
CA SER A 144 9.40 0.76 -13.85
C SER A 144 7.94 1.19 -14.01
N GLY A 145 7.04 0.77 -13.11
CA GLY A 145 5.60 0.96 -13.26
C GLY A 145 5.02 0.15 -14.42
N LEU A 146 4.02 -0.69 -14.17
CA LEU A 146 3.27 -1.36 -15.22
C LEU A 146 2.32 -0.36 -15.85
N GLU A 147 2.26 -0.34 -17.19
CA GLU A 147 1.35 0.51 -17.97
C GLU A 147 -0.11 0.32 -17.53
N ILE A 148 -0.51 -0.92 -17.25
CA ILE A 148 -1.87 -1.23 -16.75
C ILE A 148 -2.14 -0.58 -15.39
N GLY A 149 -1.12 -0.40 -14.55
CA GLY A 149 -1.25 0.32 -13.28
C GLY A 149 -1.55 1.81 -13.54
N ALA A 150 -0.83 2.44 -14.47
CA ALA A 150 -1.07 3.84 -14.81
C ALA A 150 -2.46 4.06 -15.44
N VAL A 151 -2.91 3.14 -16.30
CA VAL A 151 -4.28 3.18 -16.86
C VAL A 151 -5.33 2.98 -15.76
N GLY A 152 -5.10 2.04 -14.84
CA GLY A 152 -5.97 1.80 -13.69
C GLY A 152 -6.07 3.01 -12.78
N ASP A 153 -4.96 3.64 -12.45
CA ASP A 153 -4.90 4.84 -11.60
C ASP A 153 -5.64 6.03 -12.25
N ALA A 154 -5.46 6.23 -13.56
CA ALA A 154 -6.18 7.26 -14.30
C ALA A 154 -7.70 7.04 -14.24
N LEU A 155 -8.14 5.79 -14.43
CA LEU A 155 -9.56 5.43 -14.34
C LEU A 155 -10.10 5.60 -12.92
N ALA A 156 -9.37 5.14 -11.90
CA ALA A 156 -9.76 5.29 -10.51
C ALA A 156 -9.88 6.77 -10.11
N SER A 157 -8.97 7.61 -10.59
CA SER A 157 -8.97 9.06 -10.35
C SER A 157 -10.19 9.76 -10.95
N CYS A 158 -10.80 9.22 -12.02
CA CYS A 158 -12.04 9.78 -12.57
C CYS A 158 -13.26 9.58 -11.65
N TYR A 159 -13.25 8.53 -10.81
CA TYR A 159 -14.36 8.24 -9.89
C TYR A 159 -14.16 8.80 -8.49
N ASP A 160 -12.92 9.12 -8.10
CA ASP A 160 -12.54 9.76 -6.84
C ASP A 160 -13.23 9.12 -5.60
N ILE A 161 -13.17 7.79 -5.53
CA ILE A 161 -13.90 7.02 -4.51
C ILE A 161 -13.20 7.13 -3.16
N ASN A 162 -13.92 7.65 -2.17
CA ASN A 162 -13.44 7.73 -0.79
C ASN A 162 -13.74 6.44 0.00
N LEU A 163 -12.68 5.71 0.37
CA LEU A 163 -12.75 4.47 1.17
C LEU A 163 -12.87 4.69 2.70
N ALA A 164 -13.08 5.91 3.18
CA ALA A 164 -13.35 6.17 4.60
C ALA A 164 -14.65 5.54 5.12
N VAL A 165 -15.51 5.08 4.20
CA VAL A 165 -16.70 4.28 4.46
C VAL A 165 -16.67 3.03 3.59
N HIS A 166 -17.56 2.08 3.85
CA HIS A 166 -17.77 0.98 2.92
C HIS A 166 -18.30 1.52 1.57
N ALA A 167 -17.45 1.53 0.55
CA ALA A 167 -17.70 2.12 -0.76
C ALA A 167 -18.15 1.10 -1.81
N GLY A 168 -18.84 0.03 -1.36
CA GLY A 168 -19.32 -1.04 -2.22
C GLY A 168 -18.19 -1.75 -2.97
N ALA A 169 -18.29 -1.84 -4.29
CA ALA A 169 -17.35 -2.61 -5.13
C ALA A 169 -15.88 -2.18 -4.99
N ALA A 170 -15.60 -0.90 -4.70
CA ALA A 170 -14.23 -0.44 -4.49
C ALA A 170 -13.61 -1.06 -3.21
N THR A 171 -14.38 -1.14 -2.13
CA THR A 171 -13.96 -1.84 -0.90
C THR A 171 -13.75 -3.33 -1.15
N GLU A 172 -14.63 -3.97 -1.93
CA GLU A 172 -14.48 -5.40 -2.25
C GLU A 172 -13.23 -5.69 -3.10
N ILE A 173 -12.90 -4.81 -4.05
CA ILE A 173 -11.66 -4.91 -4.84
C ILE A 173 -10.43 -4.74 -3.96
N GLU A 174 -10.44 -3.79 -3.02
CA GLU A 174 -9.33 -3.61 -2.08
C GLU A 174 -9.10 -4.87 -1.23
N ASN A 175 -10.16 -5.41 -0.62
CA ASN A 175 -10.10 -6.64 0.16
C ASN A 175 -9.59 -7.83 -0.68
N GLN A 176 -10.06 -7.94 -1.93
CA GLN A 176 -9.62 -8.96 -2.86
C GLN A 176 -8.13 -8.82 -3.22
N ALA A 177 -7.66 -7.60 -3.45
CA ALA A 177 -6.27 -7.33 -3.79
C ALA A 177 -5.33 -7.59 -2.60
N VAL A 178 -5.73 -7.23 -1.38
CA VAL A 178 -5.00 -7.60 -0.14
C VAL A 178 -4.86 -9.11 -0.03
N ARG A 179 -5.96 -9.85 -0.23
CA ARG A 179 -5.93 -11.32 -0.19
C ARG A 179 -5.01 -11.92 -1.25
N TRP A 180 -5.06 -11.39 -2.48
CA TRP A 180 -4.15 -11.83 -3.55
C TRP A 180 -2.69 -11.54 -3.24
N VAL A 181 -2.36 -10.41 -2.62
CA VAL A 181 -0.99 -10.11 -2.20
C VAL A 181 -0.53 -11.11 -1.14
N ALA A 182 -1.38 -11.43 -0.16
CA ALA A 182 -1.08 -12.45 0.85
C ALA A 182 -0.84 -13.84 0.21
N GLU A 183 -1.77 -14.29 -0.64
CA GLU A 183 -1.64 -15.55 -1.39
C GLU A 183 -0.37 -15.57 -2.26
N PHE A 184 -0.06 -14.47 -2.94
CA PHE A 184 1.10 -14.36 -3.82
C PHE A 184 2.41 -14.53 -3.07
N VAL A 185 2.57 -13.87 -1.92
CA VAL A 185 3.81 -13.95 -1.12
C VAL A 185 3.89 -15.22 -0.26
N GLY A 186 2.80 -15.99 -0.15
CA GLY A 186 2.73 -17.18 0.69
C GLY A 186 2.37 -16.88 2.16
N TYR A 187 1.79 -15.72 2.45
CA TYR A 187 1.22 -15.41 3.76
C TYR A 187 -0.20 -15.99 3.88
N PRO A 188 -0.71 -16.32 5.09
CA PRO A 188 -2.02 -16.93 5.24
C PRO A 188 -3.15 -16.10 4.59
N ALA A 189 -3.96 -16.72 3.73
CA ALA A 189 -5.07 -16.03 3.04
C ALA A 189 -6.21 -15.61 3.99
N THR A 190 -6.19 -16.10 5.24
CA THR A 190 -7.08 -15.66 6.32
C THR A 190 -6.61 -14.36 6.97
N ALA A 191 -5.41 -13.88 6.65
CA ALA A 191 -4.89 -12.61 7.15
C ALA A 191 -5.73 -11.44 6.65
N GLY A 192 -5.84 -10.43 7.51
CA GLY A 192 -6.34 -9.12 7.10
C GLY A 192 -5.21 -8.29 6.51
N GLY A 193 -5.55 -7.06 6.15
CA GLY A 193 -4.56 -6.10 5.70
C GLY A 193 -5.20 -4.81 5.19
N ALA A 194 -4.34 -3.89 4.77
CA ALA A 194 -4.76 -2.64 4.17
C ALA A 194 -3.69 -2.15 3.20
N PHE A 195 -4.13 -1.42 2.16
CA PHE A 195 -3.22 -0.62 1.37
C PHE A 195 -2.79 0.61 2.17
N THR A 196 -1.55 1.02 1.97
CA THR A 196 -0.95 2.21 2.58
C THR A 196 -0.20 2.99 1.52
N SER A 197 0.25 4.21 1.86
CA SER A 197 1.10 5.00 0.97
C SER A 197 2.52 4.43 0.79
N GLY A 198 2.89 3.36 1.50
CA GLY A 198 4.18 2.68 1.35
C GLY A 198 4.69 2.08 2.66
N GLY A 199 5.85 1.43 2.57
CA GLY A 199 6.41 0.60 3.64
C GLY A 199 6.61 1.34 4.96
N THR A 200 6.85 2.65 4.93
CA THR A 200 6.93 3.44 6.17
C THR A 200 5.62 3.43 6.95
N ILE A 201 4.48 3.61 6.27
CA ILE A 201 3.16 3.59 6.92
C ILE A 201 2.73 2.15 7.21
N SER A 202 3.07 1.18 6.36
CA SER A 202 2.83 -0.24 6.65
C SER A 202 3.53 -0.68 7.93
N ASN A 203 4.84 -0.40 8.07
CA ASN A 203 5.63 -0.74 9.24
C ASN A 203 5.13 -0.02 10.50
N MET A 204 4.74 1.26 10.38
CA MET A 204 4.16 2.01 11.50
C MET A 204 2.81 1.44 11.94
N THR A 205 1.96 1.04 11.00
CA THR A 205 0.66 0.41 11.26
C THR A 205 0.85 -0.93 11.99
N ALA A 206 1.76 -1.78 11.50
CA ALA A 206 2.11 -3.05 12.13
C ALA A 206 2.63 -2.85 13.56
N LEU A 207 3.59 -1.94 13.77
CA LEU A 207 4.14 -1.66 15.10
C LEU A 207 3.14 -0.99 16.04
N SER A 208 2.15 -0.26 15.52
CA SER A 208 1.05 0.28 16.33
C SER A 208 0.18 -0.84 16.90
N ALA A 209 -0.12 -1.88 16.10
CA ALA A 209 -0.82 -3.07 16.56
C ALA A 209 0.02 -3.87 17.57
N ALA A 210 1.31 -4.06 17.28
CA ALA A 210 2.24 -4.73 18.20
C ALA A 210 2.34 -4.02 19.56
N ARG A 211 2.42 -2.67 19.55
CA ARG A 211 2.46 -1.85 20.77
C ARG A 211 1.20 -2.04 21.60
N GLU A 212 0.03 -2.02 20.99
CA GLU A 212 -1.23 -2.21 21.72
C GLU A 212 -1.35 -3.63 22.29
N ARG A 213 -0.88 -4.66 21.57
CA ARG A 213 -0.84 -6.03 22.09
C ARG A 213 0.09 -6.17 23.30
N ALA A 214 1.29 -5.60 23.21
CA ALA A 214 2.29 -5.70 24.27
C ALA A 214 1.98 -4.79 25.49
N LEU A 215 1.36 -3.64 25.24
CA LEU A 215 1.01 -2.63 26.24
C LEU A 215 -0.46 -2.21 26.07
N PRO A 216 -1.43 -3.06 26.45
CA PRO A 216 -2.86 -2.74 26.31
C PRO A 216 -3.25 -1.39 26.91
N GLY A 217 -4.11 -0.64 26.22
CA GLY A 217 -4.48 0.72 26.58
C GLY A 217 -3.48 1.79 26.11
N SER A 218 -2.39 1.42 25.42
CA SER A 218 -1.44 2.40 24.85
C SER A 218 -2.10 3.37 23.86
N ARG A 219 -3.17 2.92 23.19
CA ARG A 219 -3.96 3.73 22.27
C ARG A 219 -4.86 4.75 22.96
N THR A 220 -5.33 4.46 24.18
CA THR A 220 -6.28 5.32 24.92
C THR A 220 -5.55 6.20 25.94
N ASP A 221 -4.66 5.60 26.72
CA ASP A 221 -4.00 6.24 27.87
C ASP A 221 -2.58 6.74 27.52
N GLY A 222 -2.12 6.47 26.29
CA GLY A 222 -0.75 6.69 25.87
C GLY A 222 0.23 5.77 26.59
N MET A 223 1.53 6.08 26.51
CA MET A 223 2.56 5.23 27.14
C MET A 223 2.53 5.28 28.67
N ALA A 224 2.05 6.37 29.28
CA ALA A 224 1.86 6.51 30.73
C ALA A 224 3.08 6.06 31.59
N GLY A 225 4.29 6.35 31.12
CA GLY A 225 5.55 5.96 31.78
C GLY A 225 5.99 4.50 31.56
N ARG A 226 5.20 3.69 30.87
CA ARG A 226 5.56 2.32 30.48
C ARG A 226 6.68 2.35 29.44
N GLN A 227 7.63 1.44 29.59
CA GLN A 227 8.74 1.28 28.66
C GLN A 227 8.50 0.07 27.78
N GLY A 228 8.55 0.26 26.46
CA GLY A 228 8.52 -0.80 25.48
C GLY A 228 9.80 -0.79 24.65
N ALA A 229 10.22 -1.92 24.08
CA ALA A 229 11.39 -2.01 23.19
C ALA A 229 11.10 -2.75 21.89
N VAL A 230 11.77 -2.34 20.81
CA VAL A 230 11.71 -3.00 19.50
C VAL A 230 13.10 -3.52 19.14
N TYR A 231 13.18 -4.77 18.72
CA TYR A 231 14.43 -5.49 18.42
C TYR A 231 14.57 -5.66 16.91
N CYS A 232 15.71 -5.31 16.35
CA CYS A 232 15.92 -5.36 14.92
C CYS A 232 17.41 -5.46 14.58
N SER A 233 17.72 -5.75 13.33
CA SER A 233 19.08 -5.64 12.79
C SER A 233 19.61 -4.20 12.91
N ARG A 234 20.93 -4.06 13.04
CA ARG A 234 21.62 -2.77 12.84
C ARG A 234 21.45 -2.19 11.42
N GLU A 235 20.98 -3.00 10.48
CA GLU A 235 20.72 -2.61 9.08
C GLU A 235 19.23 -2.47 8.76
N VAL A 236 18.39 -2.43 9.80
CA VAL A 236 16.96 -2.20 9.64
C VAL A 236 16.70 -0.90 8.89
N HIS A 237 15.62 -0.85 8.11
CA HIS A 237 15.22 0.37 7.45
C HIS A 237 14.87 1.48 8.45
N TYR A 238 15.28 2.72 8.16
CA TYR A 238 15.08 3.87 9.06
C TYR A 238 13.60 4.14 9.41
N SER A 239 12.65 3.62 8.62
CA SER A 239 11.22 3.73 8.92
C SER A 239 10.86 3.10 10.26
N ILE A 240 11.58 2.05 10.69
CA ILE A 240 11.35 1.43 12.00
C ILE A 240 11.70 2.42 13.11
N THR A 241 12.83 3.13 12.97
CA THR A 241 13.19 4.21 13.91
C THR A 241 12.12 5.28 13.96
N ARG A 242 11.65 5.75 12.79
CA ARG A 242 10.56 6.76 12.74
C ARG A 242 9.26 6.26 13.35
N ALA A 243 8.90 5.00 13.13
CA ALA A 243 7.71 4.40 13.72
C ALA A 243 7.82 4.35 15.25
N VAL A 244 8.95 3.90 15.79
CA VAL A 244 9.20 3.85 17.24
C VAL A 244 9.16 5.25 17.88
N GLU A 245 9.71 6.27 17.21
CA GLU A 245 9.65 7.66 17.67
C GLU A 245 8.22 8.21 17.67
N LEU A 246 7.49 8.05 16.56
CA LEU A 246 6.12 8.57 16.41
C LEU A 246 5.10 7.83 17.28
N LEU A 247 5.32 6.55 17.55
CA LEU A 247 4.50 5.75 18.47
C LEU A 247 4.83 6.03 19.95
N GLY A 248 5.72 6.97 20.25
CA GLY A 248 6.03 7.40 21.62
C GLY A 248 6.85 6.39 22.43
N ILE A 249 7.39 5.36 21.79
CA ILE A 249 8.29 4.37 22.42
C ILE A 249 9.68 4.98 22.61
N GLY A 250 10.12 5.82 21.66
CA GLY A 250 11.36 6.58 21.71
C GLY A 250 12.58 5.81 21.20
N SER A 251 13.46 6.46 20.45
CA SER A 251 14.58 5.80 19.74
C SER A 251 15.63 5.14 20.64
N ARG A 252 15.73 5.54 21.91
CA ARG A 252 16.56 4.83 22.93
C ARG A 252 16.07 3.41 23.22
N ASN A 253 14.83 3.10 22.84
CA ASN A 253 14.21 1.80 23.02
C ASN A 253 14.27 0.91 21.77
N ILE A 254 15.08 1.29 20.78
CA ILE A 254 15.44 0.43 19.66
C ILE A 254 16.67 -0.38 20.07
N ARG A 255 16.55 -1.70 20.04
CA ARG A 255 17.67 -2.62 20.20
C ARG A 255 18.18 -2.96 18.81
N ALA A 256 19.16 -2.20 18.35
CA ALA A 256 19.86 -2.45 17.09
C ALA A 256 20.93 -3.54 17.32
N LEU A 257 20.57 -4.78 16.99
CA LEU A 257 21.30 -5.98 17.37
C LEU A 257 22.33 -6.43 16.32
N PRO A 258 23.37 -7.17 16.74
CA PRO A 258 24.39 -7.70 15.84
C PRO A 258 23.82 -8.55 14.70
N ILE A 259 24.52 -8.51 13.58
CA ILE A 259 24.28 -9.36 12.41
C ILE A 259 25.42 -10.39 12.29
N ASP A 260 25.17 -11.47 11.58
CA ASP A 260 26.18 -12.47 11.21
C ASP A 260 27.02 -12.05 9.98
N ASP A 261 27.90 -12.94 9.52
CA ASP A 261 28.77 -12.70 8.36
C ASP A 261 27.99 -12.60 7.04
N GLU A 262 26.76 -13.11 7.00
CA GLU A 262 25.81 -12.96 5.88
C GLU A 262 24.91 -11.72 6.04
N ARG A 263 25.19 -10.88 7.04
CA ARG A 263 24.48 -9.64 7.39
C ARG A 263 23.05 -9.86 7.89
N LYS A 264 22.74 -11.05 8.39
CA LYS A 264 21.42 -11.40 8.91
C LYS A 264 21.34 -11.17 10.42
N LEU A 265 20.18 -10.76 10.90
CA LEU A 265 19.89 -10.65 12.33
C LEU A 265 20.08 -11.99 13.03
N ARG A 266 20.81 -11.97 14.14
CA ARG A 266 21.14 -13.13 14.96
C ARG A 266 20.03 -13.48 15.97
N PRO A 267 19.35 -14.64 15.85
CA PRO A 267 18.25 -15.01 16.76
C PRO A 267 18.69 -15.13 18.23
N ASP A 268 19.90 -15.63 18.49
CA ASP A 268 20.47 -15.73 19.84
C ASP A 268 20.64 -14.34 20.49
N ALA A 269 21.13 -13.36 19.73
CA ALA A 269 21.25 -11.98 20.22
C ALA A 269 19.88 -11.32 20.49
N VAL A 270 18.84 -11.70 19.71
CA VAL A 270 17.45 -11.25 19.95
C VAL A 270 16.92 -11.84 21.26
N ALA A 271 17.09 -13.14 21.47
CA ALA A 271 16.68 -13.82 22.70
C ALA A 271 17.34 -13.19 23.95
N GLU A 272 18.67 -13.03 23.94
CA GLU A 272 19.41 -12.41 25.05
C GLU A 272 18.96 -10.97 25.34
N ALA A 273 18.67 -10.19 24.29
CA ALA A 273 18.22 -8.81 24.45
C ALA A 273 16.81 -8.71 25.03
N ILE A 274 15.90 -9.59 24.61
CA ILE A 274 14.54 -9.67 25.15
C ILE A 274 14.59 -10.04 26.64
N ASP A 275 15.38 -11.05 26.99
CA ASP A 275 15.44 -11.55 28.37
C ASP A 275 16.05 -10.48 29.30
N ARG A 276 17.10 -9.78 28.87
CA ARG A 276 17.66 -8.63 29.61
C ARG A 276 16.66 -7.50 29.80
N ASP A 277 15.96 -7.09 28.74
CA ASP A 277 15.00 -5.98 28.83
C ASP A 277 13.86 -6.31 29.80
N ARG A 278 13.41 -7.57 29.84
CA ARG A 278 12.42 -8.03 30.81
C ARG A 278 12.90 -7.91 32.24
N ASP A 279 14.14 -8.32 32.50
CA ASP A 279 14.76 -8.19 33.82
C ASP A 279 14.88 -6.71 34.25
N GLU A 280 15.02 -5.80 33.29
CA GLU A 280 15.06 -4.35 33.50
C GLU A 280 13.66 -3.69 33.55
N GLY A 281 12.58 -4.47 33.42
CA GLY A 281 11.20 -3.97 33.43
C GLY A 281 10.76 -3.28 32.13
N VAL A 282 11.52 -3.45 31.05
CA VAL A 282 11.18 -2.98 29.70
C VAL A 282 10.35 -4.06 28.99
N THR A 283 9.21 -3.68 28.44
CA THR A 283 8.30 -4.61 27.75
C THR A 283 8.75 -4.86 26.30
N PRO A 284 9.05 -6.09 25.90
CA PRO A 284 9.32 -6.40 24.49
C PRO A 284 8.06 -6.17 23.64
N VAL A 285 8.12 -5.22 22.70
CA VAL A 285 6.98 -4.87 21.83
C VAL A 285 6.97 -5.71 20.56
N ALA A 286 8.09 -5.73 19.84
CA ALA A 286 8.19 -6.45 18.57
C ALA A 286 9.64 -6.77 18.22
N VAL A 287 9.84 -7.89 17.53
CA VAL A 287 11.03 -8.18 16.72
C VAL A 287 10.70 -7.82 15.28
N VAL A 288 11.56 -7.05 14.63
CA VAL A 288 11.47 -6.73 13.20
C VAL A 288 12.52 -7.51 12.44
N ALA A 289 12.07 -8.53 11.72
CA ALA A 289 12.85 -9.23 10.71
C ALA A 289 12.81 -8.43 9.39
N THR A 290 13.92 -8.36 8.67
CA THR A 290 14.00 -7.69 7.36
C THR A 290 14.01 -8.73 6.25
N GLY A 291 12.98 -8.71 5.41
CA GLY A 291 12.84 -9.57 4.22
C GLY A 291 13.57 -9.02 3.00
N GLY A 292 14.81 -8.52 3.17
CA GLY A 292 15.61 -7.86 2.13
C GLY A 292 16.07 -6.44 2.53
N THR A 293 17.24 -6.33 3.16
CA THR A 293 17.82 -5.02 3.55
C THR A 293 18.09 -4.13 2.34
N THR A 294 17.97 -2.81 2.51
CA THR A 294 18.01 -1.87 1.37
C THR A 294 19.34 -1.83 0.63
N LEU A 295 20.45 -2.04 1.34
CA LEU A 295 21.80 -1.91 0.78
C LEU A 295 22.32 -3.22 0.17
N THR A 296 21.99 -4.36 0.76
CA THR A 296 22.61 -5.66 0.40
C THR A 296 21.61 -6.75 0.08
N GLY A 297 20.32 -6.53 0.31
CA GLY A 297 19.28 -7.53 0.07
C GLY A 297 19.30 -8.70 1.05
N ALA A 298 19.94 -8.55 2.23
CA ALA A 298 20.00 -9.61 3.23
C ALA A 298 18.59 -9.92 3.76
N VAL A 299 18.29 -11.22 3.90
CA VAL A 299 17.01 -11.73 4.41
C VAL A 299 17.25 -12.38 5.76
N ASP A 300 16.62 -11.84 6.80
CA ASP A 300 16.73 -12.35 8.16
C ASP A 300 16.07 -13.74 8.31
N PRO A 301 16.59 -14.64 9.16
CA PRO A 301 16.10 -16.01 9.31
C PRO A 301 14.75 -16.02 10.04
N THR A 302 13.67 -15.81 9.28
CA THR A 302 12.32 -15.57 9.82
C THR A 302 11.84 -16.74 10.68
N ASP A 303 12.03 -17.99 10.26
CA ASP A 303 11.65 -19.17 11.03
C ASP A 303 12.33 -19.25 12.41
N ALA A 304 13.64 -19.02 12.48
CA ALA A 304 14.38 -19.04 13.74
C ALA A 304 14.03 -17.84 14.65
N LEU A 305 13.71 -16.69 14.06
CA LEU A 305 13.20 -15.53 14.80
C LEU A 305 11.78 -15.79 15.33
N ALA A 306 10.95 -16.52 14.58
CA ALA A 306 9.62 -16.94 15.02
C ALA A 306 9.70 -17.85 16.24
N ASP A 307 10.63 -18.81 16.28
CA ASP A 307 10.88 -19.62 17.49
C ASP A 307 11.15 -18.75 18.72
N VAL A 308 12.05 -17.78 18.61
CA VAL A 308 12.38 -16.84 19.70
C VAL A 308 11.16 -16.02 20.13
N CYS A 309 10.38 -15.54 19.16
CA CYS A 309 9.20 -14.71 19.39
C CYS A 309 8.06 -15.49 20.04
N GLU A 310 7.75 -16.70 19.57
CA GLU A 310 6.69 -17.56 20.09
C GLU A 310 6.99 -18.01 21.52
N GLU A 311 8.22 -18.46 21.79
CA GLU A 311 8.67 -18.84 23.14
C GLU A 311 8.51 -17.70 24.15
N ARG A 312 8.73 -16.47 23.70
CA ARG A 312 8.69 -15.27 24.54
C ARG A 312 7.37 -14.53 24.41
N GLY A 313 6.44 -14.90 23.53
CA GLY A 313 5.21 -14.14 23.30
C GLY A 313 5.45 -12.69 22.84
N VAL A 314 6.43 -12.47 21.96
CA VAL A 314 6.76 -11.16 21.36
C VAL A 314 6.24 -11.11 19.93
N TRP A 315 5.76 -9.96 19.48
CA TRP A 315 5.27 -9.79 18.10
C TRP A 315 6.41 -9.93 17.09
N LEU A 316 6.24 -10.76 16.04
CA LEU A 316 7.17 -10.81 14.90
C LEU A 316 6.60 -10.04 13.71
N HIS A 317 7.29 -8.98 13.30
CA HIS A 317 6.99 -8.24 12.08
C HIS A 317 8.07 -8.48 11.01
N LEU A 318 7.67 -8.89 9.81
CA LEU A 318 8.57 -8.97 8.66
C LEU A 318 8.46 -7.72 7.78
N ASP A 319 9.47 -6.85 7.82
CA ASP A 319 9.63 -5.75 6.86
C ASP A 319 10.08 -6.32 5.52
N GLY A 320 9.08 -6.65 4.70
CA GLY A 320 9.22 -7.24 3.39
C GLY A 320 9.11 -6.23 2.25
N ALA A 321 9.17 -4.93 2.56
CA ALA A 321 8.75 -3.86 1.66
C ALA A 321 9.34 -4.02 0.24
N TYR A 322 10.63 -4.34 0.15
CA TYR A 322 11.24 -4.68 -1.13
C TYR A 322 11.21 -6.18 -1.43
N GLY A 323 11.79 -7.01 -0.56
CA GLY A 323 12.21 -8.35 -0.95
C GLY A 323 11.14 -9.44 -0.80
N LEU A 324 10.03 -9.20 -0.09
CA LEU A 324 9.03 -10.26 0.15
C LEU A 324 8.41 -10.89 -1.12
N PRO A 325 8.23 -10.17 -2.24
CA PRO A 325 7.85 -10.78 -3.51
C PRO A 325 8.77 -11.93 -3.97
N ALA A 326 10.02 -11.98 -3.52
CA ALA A 326 10.92 -13.10 -3.79
C ALA A 326 10.48 -14.42 -3.15
N ALA A 327 9.64 -14.39 -2.11
CA ALA A 327 9.05 -15.56 -1.49
C ALA A 327 8.28 -16.43 -2.50
N ALA A 328 7.67 -15.79 -3.50
CA ALA A 328 6.92 -16.44 -4.57
C ALA A 328 7.82 -17.14 -5.62
N THR A 329 9.14 -16.95 -5.55
CA THR A 329 10.09 -17.45 -6.56
C THR A 329 10.73 -18.76 -6.12
N SER A 330 11.00 -19.66 -7.07
CA SER A 330 11.68 -20.93 -6.75
C SER A 330 13.13 -20.76 -6.25
N SER A 331 13.82 -19.70 -6.67
CA SER A 331 15.23 -19.47 -6.34
C SER A 331 15.45 -18.83 -4.99
N ALA A 332 14.55 -17.93 -4.57
CA ALA A 332 14.69 -17.18 -3.32
C ALA A 332 13.60 -17.48 -2.28
N GLY A 333 12.53 -18.18 -2.67
CA GLY A 333 11.47 -18.64 -1.77
C GLY A 333 11.96 -19.28 -0.47
N PRO A 334 12.94 -20.21 -0.51
CA PRO A 334 13.48 -20.83 0.70
C PRO A 334 14.09 -19.86 1.73
N LEU A 335 14.48 -18.64 1.33
CA LEU A 335 15.00 -17.62 2.26
C LEU A 335 13.91 -17.08 3.20
N PHE A 336 12.64 -17.21 2.83
CA PHE A 336 11.47 -16.71 3.56
C PHE A 336 10.73 -17.82 4.32
N ALA A 337 11.42 -18.93 4.62
CA ALA A 337 10.87 -19.96 5.49
C ALA A 337 10.41 -19.36 6.83
N GLY A 338 9.22 -19.75 7.29
CA GLY A 338 8.58 -19.24 8.51
C GLY A 338 7.82 -17.93 8.31
N LEU A 339 7.66 -17.42 7.08
CA LEU A 339 6.85 -16.23 6.78
C LEU A 339 5.43 -16.32 7.37
N GLU A 340 4.80 -17.47 7.27
CA GLU A 340 3.45 -17.74 7.77
C GLU A 340 3.32 -17.67 9.30
N ARG A 341 4.46 -17.63 10.01
CA ARG A 341 4.55 -17.50 11.47
C ARG A 341 4.74 -16.06 11.94
N ALA A 342 5.03 -15.12 11.04
CA ALA A 342 5.06 -13.71 11.39
C ALA A 342 3.64 -13.23 11.75
N ASP A 343 3.52 -12.35 12.75
CA ASP A 343 2.24 -11.75 13.13
C ASP A 343 1.83 -10.61 12.18
N SER A 344 2.79 -10.03 11.45
CA SER A 344 2.50 -9.12 10.35
C SER A 344 3.65 -9.05 9.36
N CYS A 345 3.36 -8.63 8.13
CA CYS A 345 4.39 -8.27 7.17
C CYS A 345 4.00 -7.03 6.34
N SER A 346 5.01 -6.38 5.75
CA SER A 346 4.81 -5.28 4.81
C SER A 346 5.35 -5.62 3.42
N VAL A 347 4.70 -5.09 2.38
CA VAL A 347 5.12 -5.22 0.98
C VAL A 347 4.89 -3.91 0.27
N ASP A 348 5.88 -3.37 -0.43
CA ASP A 348 5.66 -2.27 -1.38
C ASP A 348 5.45 -2.85 -2.77
N ALA A 349 4.19 -2.94 -3.18
CA ALA A 349 3.85 -3.34 -4.53
C ALA A 349 4.43 -2.37 -5.58
N HIS A 350 4.65 -1.11 -5.20
CA HIS A 350 5.33 -0.11 -6.04
C HIS A 350 6.85 -0.30 -6.19
N LYS A 351 7.42 -1.33 -5.56
CA LYS A 351 8.81 -1.78 -5.77
C LYS A 351 8.81 -2.99 -6.71
N TRP A 352 8.85 -4.21 -6.17
CA TRP A 352 9.13 -5.39 -6.98
C TRP A 352 7.89 -5.97 -7.70
N LEU A 353 6.67 -5.51 -7.37
CA LEU A 353 5.46 -5.86 -8.11
C LEU A 353 5.14 -4.88 -9.24
N TYR A 354 6.03 -3.92 -9.48
CA TYR A 354 5.94 -2.98 -10.59
C TYR A 354 4.69 -2.10 -10.61
N LEU A 355 3.98 -1.91 -9.49
CA LEU A 355 2.88 -0.94 -9.48
C LEU A 355 3.40 0.52 -9.48
N PRO A 356 2.64 1.49 -10.01
CA PRO A 356 2.93 2.90 -9.81
C PRO A 356 2.95 3.28 -8.32
N LYS A 357 3.68 4.36 -8.01
CA LYS A 357 3.72 4.91 -6.66
C LYS A 357 2.49 5.81 -6.47
N ALA A 358 1.83 5.83 -5.31
CA ALA A 358 2.13 5.09 -4.09
C ALA A 358 1.31 3.80 -3.97
N CYS A 359 1.95 2.69 -3.57
CA CYS A 359 1.26 1.42 -3.36
C CYS A 359 2.02 0.50 -2.38
N GLY A 360 1.70 0.62 -1.08
CA GLY A 360 2.18 -0.27 -0.02
C GLY A 360 1.05 -1.15 0.51
N VAL A 361 1.39 -2.28 1.11
CA VAL A 361 0.45 -3.21 1.74
C VAL A 361 1.01 -3.59 3.10
N VAL A 362 0.14 -3.63 4.10
CA VAL A 362 0.40 -4.29 5.39
C VAL A 362 -0.54 -5.47 5.52
N LEU A 363 -0.01 -6.62 5.95
CA LEU A 363 -0.77 -7.83 6.22
C LEU A 363 -0.62 -8.16 7.70
N VAL A 364 -1.72 -8.58 8.34
CA VAL A 364 -1.79 -8.90 9.78
C VAL A 364 -2.64 -10.14 9.99
#